data_AF-A0A367YR58-F1
#
_entry.id   AF-A0A367YR58-F1
#
_cell.length_a   1.000
_cell.length_b   1.000
_cell.length_c   1.000
_cell.angle_alpha   90.00
_cell.angle_beta   90.00
_cell.angle_gamma   90.00
#
_symmetry.space_group_name_H-M   'P 1'
#
loop_
_entity.id
_entity.type
_entity.pdbx_description
1 polymer ?
#
loop_
_entity_poly.entity_id
_entity_poly.type
_entity_poly.pdbx_seq_one_letter_code
_entity_poly.pdbx_strand_id
1 'polypeptide(L)'
;MKSRHPLGVLITDAMEANGWSYGDLADRSTRAGYPVSRQAMNMLAENPVKTVNADAIRRVAAATGVSERKVIVAFVRSLGLSWSEDVDDDRVEAAIRDDGRLSVEDKGLLLAMVEQMRGRHRGGTVSRLRPGGPPNIPPGAEVMPGDVAAYDTTVEDPVKRRRREQDEAAERGDS
;
A
#
# COMPACT_ATOMS: atom_id res chain seq x y z
N MET A 1 18.07 -4.50 -14.77
CA MET A 1 16.77 -5.07 -14.35
C MET A 1 16.03 -5.48 -15.61
N LYS A 2 15.45 -6.68 -15.68
CA LYS A 2 14.62 -7.09 -16.83
C LYS A 2 13.40 -6.16 -16.85
N SER A 3 13.14 -5.52 -17.99
CA SER A 3 11.88 -4.77 -18.17
C SER A 3 10.73 -5.77 -18.04
N ARG A 4 9.86 -5.58 -17.03
CA ARG A 4 8.70 -6.44 -16.83
C ARG A 4 7.67 -6.14 -17.90
N HIS A 5 7.05 -7.19 -18.43
CA HIS A 5 5.95 -7.03 -19.37
C HIS A 5 4.69 -6.52 -18.62
N PRO A 6 3.73 -5.88 -19.32
CA PRO A 6 2.56 -5.23 -18.70
C PRO A 6 1.75 -6.09 -17.73
N LEU A 7 1.57 -7.38 -18.00
CA LEU A 7 0.90 -8.30 -17.07
C LEU A 7 1.70 -8.50 -15.77
N GLY A 8 3.03 -8.59 -15.87
CA GLY A 8 3.90 -8.70 -14.71
C GLY A 8 3.88 -7.45 -13.84
N VAL A 9 3.77 -6.27 -14.46
CA VAL A 9 3.54 -5.01 -13.74
C VAL A 9 2.21 -5.06 -12.99
N LEU A 10 1.10 -5.42 -13.66
CA LEU A 10 -0.22 -5.52 -13.02
C LEU A 10 -0.22 -6.45 -11.81
N ILE A 11 0.41 -7.63 -11.91
CA ILE A 11 0.50 -8.59 -10.80
C ILE A 11 1.35 -8.02 -9.66
N THR A 12 2.49 -7.39 -9.99
CA THR A 12 3.39 -6.80 -9.00
C THR A 12 2.72 -5.64 -8.26
N ASP A 13 2.04 -4.75 -8.97
CA ASP A 13 1.33 -3.61 -8.38
C ASP A 13 0.27 -4.09 -7.38
N ALA A 14 -0.46 -5.15 -7.72
CA ALA A 14 -1.44 -5.76 -6.82
C ALA A 14 -0.77 -6.37 -5.57
N MET A 15 0.41 -6.97 -5.71
CA MET A 15 1.18 -7.48 -4.58
C MET A 15 1.68 -6.36 -3.67
N GLU A 16 2.31 -5.33 -4.25
CA GLU A 16 2.87 -4.20 -3.52
C GLU A 16 1.79 -3.40 -2.80
N ALA A 17 0.66 -3.13 -3.47
CA ALA A 17 -0.45 -2.38 -2.88
C ALA A 17 -1.04 -3.06 -1.62
N ASN A 18 -0.92 -4.38 -1.52
CA ASN A 18 -1.51 -5.15 -0.43
C ASN A 18 -0.48 -5.85 0.48
N GLY A 19 0.82 -5.70 0.22
CA GLY A 19 1.88 -6.43 0.93
C GLY A 19 1.81 -7.95 0.74
N TRP A 20 1.29 -8.41 -0.39
CA TRP A 20 1.06 -9.83 -0.67
C TRP A 20 2.25 -10.52 -1.33
N SER A 21 2.36 -11.83 -1.10
CA SER A 21 3.24 -12.73 -1.83
C SER A 21 2.52 -13.42 -2.99
N TYR A 22 3.27 -14.09 -3.87
CA TYR A 22 2.69 -14.97 -4.89
C TYR A 22 1.86 -16.13 -4.31
N GLY A 23 2.14 -16.53 -3.06
CA GLY A 23 1.33 -17.53 -2.36
C GLY A 23 -0.06 -16.98 -2.05
N ASP A 24 -0.13 -15.76 -1.53
CA ASP A 24 -1.40 -15.10 -1.19
C ASP A 24 -2.27 -14.90 -2.43
N LEU A 25 -1.67 -14.53 -3.57
CA LEU A 25 -2.37 -14.44 -4.85
C LEU A 25 -2.95 -15.78 -5.31
N ALA A 26 -2.17 -16.86 -5.17
CA ALA A 26 -2.62 -18.21 -5.52
C ALA A 26 -3.79 -18.67 -4.63
N ASP A 27 -3.71 -18.41 -3.32
CA ASP A 27 -4.76 -18.73 -2.36
C ASP A 27 -6.04 -17.93 -2.62
N ARG A 28 -5.91 -16.66 -2.99
CA ARG A 28 -7.05 -15.81 -3.39
C ARG A 28 -7.75 -16.34 -4.64
N SER A 29 -6.98 -16.66 -5.68
CA SER A 29 -7.52 -17.25 -6.92
C SER A 29 -8.25 -18.56 -6.64
N THR A 30 -7.65 -19.42 -5.81
CA THR A 30 -8.20 -20.72 -5.41
C THR A 30 -9.50 -20.57 -4.63
N ARG A 31 -9.56 -19.64 -3.66
CA ARG A 31 -10.80 -19.34 -2.92
C ARG A 31 -11.95 -18.83 -3.81
N ALA A 32 -11.61 -18.19 -4.93
CA ALA A 32 -12.59 -17.73 -5.92
C ALA A 32 -13.00 -18.82 -6.93
N GLY A 33 -12.54 -20.07 -6.77
CA GLY A 33 -12.87 -21.18 -7.68
C GLY A 33 -11.93 -21.32 -8.88
N TYR A 34 -10.81 -20.59 -8.90
CA TYR A 34 -9.82 -20.62 -9.99
C TYR A 34 -8.46 -21.11 -9.45
N PRO A 35 -8.28 -22.42 -9.23
CA PRO A 35 -7.06 -22.94 -8.63
C PRO A 35 -5.82 -22.65 -9.49
N VAL A 36 -4.77 -22.16 -8.85
CA VAL A 36 -3.48 -21.85 -9.47
C VAL A 36 -2.36 -22.03 -8.44
N SER A 37 -1.19 -22.50 -8.87
CA SER A 37 -0.05 -22.64 -7.95
C SER A 37 0.71 -21.32 -7.81
N ARG A 38 1.41 -21.15 -6.67
CA ARG A 38 2.37 -20.05 -6.46
C ARG A 38 3.37 -19.93 -7.62
N GLN A 39 3.90 -21.07 -8.08
CA GLN A 39 4.88 -21.08 -9.17
C GLN A 39 4.25 -20.60 -10.49
N ALA A 40 3.02 -21.02 -10.81
CA ALA A 40 2.33 -20.52 -12.00
C ALA A 40 2.08 -19.01 -11.93
N MET A 41 1.74 -18.47 -10.76
CA MET A 41 1.60 -17.02 -10.58
C MET A 41 2.91 -16.27 -10.77
N ASN A 42 4.01 -16.77 -10.19
CA ASN A 42 5.35 -16.20 -10.39
C ASN A 42 5.78 -16.27 -11.87
N MET A 43 5.50 -17.40 -12.55
CA MET A 43 5.80 -17.55 -13.97
C MET A 43 5.05 -16.55 -14.83
N LEU A 44 3.78 -16.27 -14.53
CA LEU A 44 2.97 -15.26 -15.21
C LEU A 44 3.47 -13.83 -14.96
N ALA A 45 4.10 -13.57 -13.82
CA ALA A 45 4.64 -12.25 -13.48
C ALA A 45 6.01 -11.98 -14.12
N GLU A 46 6.85 -13.00 -14.25
CA GLU A 46 8.24 -12.86 -14.68
C GLU A 46 8.45 -13.12 -16.18
N ASN A 47 7.56 -13.90 -16.83
CA ASN A 47 7.77 -14.32 -18.22
C ASN A 47 6.71 -13.74 -19.15
N PRO A 48 7.13 -13.13 -20.28
CA PRO A 48 6.20 -12.64 -21.28
C PRO A 48 5.31 -13.78 -21.77
N VAL A 49 4.02 -13.50 -21.80
CA VAL A 49 3.00 -14.46 -22.19
C VAL A 49 3.07 -14.67 -23.71
N LYS A 50 2.86 -15.91 -24.16
CA LYS A 50 2.82 -16.28 -25.58
C LYS A 50 1.40 -16.51 -26.12
N THR A 51 0.44 -16.76 -25.23
CA THR A 51 -0.94 -17.08 -25.57
C THR A 51 -1.91 -16.43 -24.59
N VAL A 52 -3.06 -15.96 -25.07
CA VAL A 52 -4.15 -15.48 -24.20
C VAL A 52 -5.07 -16.67 -23.91
N ASN A 53 -5.31 -16.96 -22.63
CA ASN A 53 -6.26 -17.98 -22.20
C ASN A 53 -7.25 -17.37 -21.21
N ALA A 54 -8.55 -17.58 -21.44
CA ALA A 54 -9.64 -17.14 -20.57
C ALA A 54 -9.46 -17.62 -19.11
N ASP A 55 -8.95 -18.84 -18.89
CA ASP A 55 -8.68 -19.34 -17.55
C ASP A 55 -7.55 -18.57 -16.85
N ALA A 56 -6.51 -18.19 -17.59
CA ALA A 56 -5.43 -17.38 -17.04
C ALA A 56 -5.90 -15.97 -16.69
N ILE A 57 -6.76 -15.37 -17.53
CA ILE A 57 -7.40 -14.08 -17.27
C ILE A 57 -8.22 -14.15 -15.98
N ARG A 58 -9.13 -15.13 -15.86
CA ARG A 58 -9.98 -15.29 -14.67
C ARG A 58 -9.17 -15.53 -13.40
N ARG A 59 -8.12 -16.37 -13.48
CA ARG A 59 -7.20 -16.61 -12.36
C ARG A 59 -6.52 -15.33 -11.89
N VAL A 60 -5.98 -14.53 -12.81
CA VAL A 60 -5.29 -13.28 -12.48
C VAL A 60 -6.27 -12.23 -11.96
N ALA A 61 -7.44 -12.09 -12.58
CA ALA A 61 -8.50 -11.18 -12.13
C ALA A 61 -8.93 -11.52 -10.69
N ALA A 62 -9.21 -12.79 -10.42
CA ALA A 62 -9.57 -13.27 -9.09
C ALA A 62 -8.44 -13.08 -8.06
N ALA A 63 -7.19 -13.38 -8.44
CA ALA A 63 -6.04 -13.24 -7.56
C ALA A 63 -5.81 -11.77 -7.15
N THR A 64 -5.82 -10.87 -8.13
CA THR A 64 -5.45 -9.45 -7.96
C THR A 64 -6.62 -8.56 -7.55
N GLY A 65 -7.86 -9.00 -7.74
CA GLY A 65 -9.06 -8.16 -7.56
C GLY A 65 -9.26 -7.14 -8.68
N VAL A 66 -8.50 -7.24 -9.78
CA VAL A 66 -8.61 -6.38 -10.96
C VAL A 66 -9.65 -6.93 -11.92
N SER A 67 -10.36 -6.06 -12.66
CA SER A 67 -11.36 -6.48 -13.65
C SER A 67 -10.75 -7.34 -14.77
N GLU A 68 -11.51 -8.30 -15.29
CA GLU A 68 -11.06 -9.14 -16.41
C GLU A 68 -10.68 -8.32 -17.63
N ARG A 69 -11.40 -7.22 -17.93
CA ARG A 69 -11.08 -6.29 -19.02
C ARG A 69 -9.66 -5.74 -18.89
N LYS A 70 -9.28 -5.23 -17.71
CA LYS A 70 -7.95 -4.66 -17.49
C LYS A 70 -6.86 -5.74 -17.55
N VAL A 71 -7.16 -6.94 -17.07
CA VAL A 71 -6.26 -8.10 -17.21
C VAL A 71 -6.07 -8.48 -18.70
N ILE A 72 -7.15 -8.53 -19.50
CA ILE A 72 -7.09 -8.80 -20.94
C ILE A 72 -6.19 -7.78 -21.64
N VAL A 73 -6.36 -6.49 -21.35
CA VAL A 73 -5.55 -5.41 -21.93
C VAL A 73 -4.07 -5.60 -21.55
N ALA A 74 -3.76 -5.94 -20.30
CA ALA A 74 -2.39 -6.22 -19.87
C ALA A 74 -1.79 -7.47 -20.56
N PHE A 75 -2.60 -8.51 -20.79
CA PHE A 75 -2.21 -9.69 -21.55
C PHE A 75 -1.88 -9.33 -23.01
N VAL A 76 -2.78 -8.62 -23.69
CA VAL A 76 -2.60 -8.23 -25.09
C VAL A 76 -1.37 -7.32 -25.25
N ARG A 77 -1.17 -6.36 -24.35
CA ARG A 77 0.03 -5.53 -24.33
C ARG A 77 1.30 -6.33 -24.05
N SER A 78 1.21 -7.41 -23.26
CA SER A 78 2.35 -8.33 -23.03
C SER A 78 2.70 -9.17 -24.26
N LEU A 79 1.77 -9.32 -25.22
CA LEU A 79 2.04 -9.93 -26.53
C LEU A 79 2.68 -8.95 -27.52
N GLY A 80 2.89 -7.68 -27.12
CA GLY A 80 3.41 -6.63 -28.01
C GLY A 80 2.35 -6.01 -28.90
N LEU A 81 1.06 -6.29 -28.66
CA LEU A 81 -0.05 -5.71 -29.40
C LEU A 81 -0.54 -4.44 -28.70
N SER A 82 -0.71 -3.37 -29.46
CA SER A 82 -1.36 -2.16 -28.98
C SER A 82 -2.88 -2.32 -29.03
N TRP A 83 -3.53 -2.24 -27.87
CA TRP A 83 -4.99 -2.10 -27.80
C TRP A 83 -5.32 -0.61 -27.73
N SER A 84 -5.87 -0.07 -28.81
CA SER A 84 -6.33 1.32 -28.92
C SER A 84 -7.72 1.47 -28.31
N GLU A 85 -7.78 1.37 -26.99
CA GLU A 85 -8.80 2.03 -26.20
C GLU A 85 -8.05 2.83 -25.14
N ASP A 86 -8.51 4.04 -24.86
CA ASP A 86 -8.12 4.84 -23.71
C ASP A 86 -8.52 4.11 -22.42
N VAL A 87 -7.84 3.02 -22.09
CA VAL A 87 -8.00 2.28 -20.81
C VAL A 87 -7.30 3.06 -19.68
N ASP A 88 -7.27 4.38 -19.79
CA ASP A 88 -6.86 5.31 -18.74
C ASP A 88 -8.07 5.99 -18.07
N ASP A 89 -9.30 5.69 -18.52
CA ASP A 89 -10.53 6.28 -17.95
C ASP A 89 -11.23 5.41 -16.88
N ASP A 90 -10.58 4.34 -16.41
CA ASP A 90 -10.96 3.67 -15.16
C ASP A 90 -10.42 4.43 -13.93
N ARG A 91 -10.33 5.76 -14.00
CA ARG A 91 -10.20 6.54 -12.76
C ARG A 91 -11.50 6.32 -12.02
N VAL A 92 -11.43 5.60 -10.90
CA VAL A 92 -12.55 5.43 -9.95
C VAL A 92 -13.27 6.77 -9.73
N GLU A 93 -12.54 7.88 -9.78
CA GLU A 93 -13.09 9.23 -9.73
C GLU A 93 -13.97 9.64 -10.91
N ALA A 94 -13.65 9.25 -12.15
CA ALA A 94 -14.52 9.46 -13.30
C ALA A 94 -15.82 8.66 -13.12
N ALA A 95 -15.70 7.36 -12.78
CA ALA A 95 -16.87 6.51 -12.51
C ALA A 95 -17.76 7.07 -11.36
N ILE A 96 -17.17 7.62 -10.30
CA ILE A 96 -17.92 8.27 -9.21
C ILE A 96 -18.60 9.56 -9.70
N ARG A 97 -17.90 10.41 -10.48
CA ARG A 97 -18.47 11.67 -10.98
C ARG A 97 -19.64 11.42 -11.92
N ASP A 98 -19.56 10.38 -12.74
CA ASP A 98 -20.52 10.11 -13.81
C ASP A 98 -21.73 9.26 -13.37
N ASP A 99 -21.70 8.62 -12.19
CA ASP A 99 -22.86 7.85 -11.71
C ASP A 99 -24.02 8.78 -11.34
N GLY A 100 -25.09 8.76 -12.14
CA GLY A 100 -26.31 9.55 -11.94
C GLY A 100 -27.17 9.12 -10.75
N ARG A 101 -26.87 7.99 -10.11
CA ARG A 101 -27.60 7.47 -8.94
C ARG A 101 -27.03 7.98 -7.62
N LEU A 102 -25.82 8.53 -7.63
CA LEU A 102 -25.17 9.10 -6.44
C LEU A 102 -25.55 10.57 -6.27
N SER A 103 -25.86 10.97 -5.03
CA SER A 103 -26.04 12.38 -4.71
C SER A 103 -24.72 13.16 -4.84
N VAL A 104 -24.80 14.48 -4.95
CA VAL A 104 -23.60 15.34 -5.00
C VAL A 104 -22.76 15.19 -3.73
N GLU A 105 -23.41 15.05 -2.57
CA GLU A 105 -22.75 14.83 -1.28
C GLU A 105 -22.01 13.49 -1.24
N ASP A 106 -22.66 12.40 -1.67
CA ASP A 106 -22.06 11.06 -1.74
C ASP A 106 -20.86 11.02 -2.69
N LYS A 107 -20.96 11.70 -3.84
CA LYS A 107 -19.84 11.86 -4.77
C LYS A 107 -18.66 12.55 -4.09
N GLY A 108 -18.92 13.63 -3.35
CA GLY A 108 -17.89 14.35 -2.61
C GLY A 108 -17.17 13.47 -1.59
N LEU A 109 -17.94 12.69 -0.80
CA LEU A 109 -17.40 11.77 0.19
C LEU A 109 -16.53 10.67 -0.44
N LEU A 110 -17.03 10.01 -1.49
CA LEU A 110 -16.31 8.94 -2.17
C LEU A 110 -15.03 9.45 -2.83
N LEU A 111 -15.06 10.61 -3.48
CA LEU A 111 -13.88 11.22 -4.09
C LEU A 111 -12.82 11.57 -3.03
N ALA A 112 -13.22 12.16 -1.90
CA ALA A 112 -12.31 12.47 -0.80
C ALA A 112 -11.64 11.20 -0.23
N MET A 113 -12.39 10.11 -0.10
CA MET A 113 -11.85 8.83 0.37
C MET A 113 -10.84 8.23 -0.62
N VAL A 114 -11.15 8.26 -1.93
CA VAL A 114 -10.22 7.80 -2.97
C VAL A 114 -8.93 8.63 -2.98
N GLU A 115 -9.04 9.95 -2.83
CA GLU A 115 -7.89 10.85 -2.73
C GLU A 115 -7.02 10.53 -1.51
N GLN A 116 -7.63 10.32 -0.35
CA GLN A 116 -6.94 9.94 0.88
C GLN A 116 -6.20 8.58 0.73
N MET A 117 -6.84 7.60 0.08
CA MET A 117 -6.22 6.30 -0.20
C MET A 117 -4.98 6.46 -1.08
N ARG A 118 -5.03 7.31 -2.11
CA ARG A 118 -3.89 7.58 -2.99
C ARG A 118 -2.76 8.36 -2.30
N GLY A 119 -3.10 9.30 -1.43
CA GLY A 119 -2.12 10.07 -0.64
C GLY A 119 -1.29 9.18 0.29
N ARG A 120 -1.91 8.14 0.88
CA ARG A 120 -1.22 7.15 1.74
C ARG A 120 -0.21 6.30 0.97
N HIS A 121 -0.46 5.98 -0.30
CA HIS A 121 0.48 5.22 -1.14
C HIS A 121 1.66 6.05 -1.65
N ARG A 122 1.60 7.40 -1.63
CA ARG A 122 2.72 8.28 -2.02
C ARG A 122 3.60 8.74 -0.85
N GLY A 123 3.27 8.37 0.39
CA GLY A 123 3.92 8.86 1.61
C GLY A 123 5.08 8.01 2.15
N GLY A 124 5.72 7.18 1.33
CA GLY A 124 6.85 6.33 1.70
C GLY A 124 8.19 7.08 1.85
N THR A 125 8.21 8.23 2.50
CA THR A 125 9.41 8.79 3.14
C THR A 125 8.98 9.42 4.44
N VAL A 126 9.02 8.62 5.51
CA VAL A 126 9.34 9.17 6.82
C VAL A 126 10.75 9.75 6.70
N SER A 127 10.82 11.02 6.30
CA SER A 127 11.90 11.89 6.74
C SER A 127 11.95 11.74 8.24
N ARG A 128 12.93 10.98 8.71
CA ARG A 128 13.40 11.07 10.08
C ARG A 128 13.77 12.53 10.28
N LEU A 129 12.82 13.32 10.76
CA LEU A 129 13.11 14.57 11.45
C LEU A 129 14.02 14.16 12.60
N ARG A 130 15.31 14.34 12.35
CA ARG A 130 16.38 14.20 13.29
C ARG A 130 16.03 15.11 14.47
N PRO A 131 15.85 14.59 15.69
CA PRO A 131 15.53 15.43 16.83
C PRO A 131 16.75 16.31 17.14
N GLY A 132 16.54 17.61 17.21
CA GLY A 132 17.39 18.58 17.89
C GLY A 132 18.84 18.68 17.43
N GLY A 133 19.10 19.38 16.32
CA GLY A 133 20.34 20.15 16.24
C GLY A 133 20.16 21.44 17.05
N PRO A 134 21.09 21.82 17.95
CA PRO A 134 20.95 23.06 18.69
C PRO A 134 20.86 24.26 17.72
N PRO A 135 20.11 25.32 18.08
CA PRO A 135 20.03 26.51 17.24
C PRO A 135 21.43 27.07 17.01
N ASN A 136 21.73 27.41 15.76
CA ASN A 136 22.97 28.09 15.39
C ASN A 136 22.91 29.53 15.92
N ILE A 137 23.42 29.75 17.13
CA ILE A 137 23.56 31.08 17.73
C ILE A 137 24.83 31.71 17.12
N PRO A 138 24.72 32.82 16.36
CA PRO A 138 25.91 33.51 15.87
C PRO A 138 26.75 34.01 17.05
N PRO A 139 28.09 33.97 16.96
CA PRO A 139 28.96 34.42 18.04
C PRO A 139 28.75 35.92 18.31
N GLY A 140 28.19 36.25 19.48
CA GLY A 140 27.97 37.63 19.94
C GLY A 140 26.57 37.97 20.46
N ALA A 141 25.60 37.05 20.43
CA ALA A 141 24.27 37.31 20.98
C ALA A 141 24.22 37.00 22.50
N GLU A 142 24.22 38.03 23.33
CA GLU A 142 23.89 37.93 24.76
C GLU A 142 22.43 37.47 24.93
N VAL A 143 22.22 36.35 25.60
CA VAL A 143 20.90 35.83 25.96
C VAL A 143 20.46 36.51 27.26
N MET A 144 19.48 37.40 27.19
CA MET A 144 18.82 37.98 28.36
C MET A 144 17.95 36.91 29.07
N PRO A 145 17.95 36.83 30.41
CA PRO A 145 17.19 35.84 31.14
C PRO A 145 15.73 36.29 31.32
N GLY A 146 14.83 35.75 30.52
CA GLY A 146 13.40 35.90 30.69
C GLY A 146 12.67 35.00 29.71
N ASP A 147 11.72 34.22 30.22
CA ASP A 147 10.80 33.34 29.47
C ASP A 147 11.31 31.95 29.07
N VAL A 148 11.59 31.12 30.09
CA VAL A 148 11.33 29.67 29.99
C VAL A 148 10.21 29.33 30.98
N ALA A 149 8.98 29.60 30.56
CA ALA A 149 7.79 29.11 31.23
C ALA A 149 7.62 27.61 30.94
N ALA A 150 7.72 26.82 31.99
CA ALA A 150 7.09 25.52 32.27
C ALA A 150 6.61 24.68 31.07
N TYR A 151 7.35 23.60 30.78
CA TYR A 151 6.70 22.31 30.51
C TYR A 151 7.26 21.27 31.49
N ASP A 152 6.37 20.86 32.38
CA ASP A 152 6.47 19.71 33.26
C ASP A 152 6.73 18.45 32.43
N THR A 153 7.87 17.79 32.65
CA THR A 153 8.24 16.54 31.98
C THR A 153 8.29 15.39 32.99
N THR A 154 7.15 15.06 33.60
CA THR A 154 6.95 13.70 34.11
C THR A 154 6.61 12.76 32.95
N VAL A 155 7.60 12.48 32.09
CA VAL A 155 7.56 11.32 31.19
C VAL A 155 8.34 10.22 31.90
N GLU A 156 7.61 9.30 32.54
CA GLU A 156 8.22 8.11 33.12
C GLU A 156 8.98 7.32 32.05
N ASP A 157 10.24 7.04 32.35
CA ASP A 157 11.14 6.25 31.52
C ASP A 157 10.55 4.83 31.29
N PRO A 158 10.24 4.43 30.05
CA PRO A 158 9.62 3.14 29.76
C PRO A 158 10.48 1.93 30.19
N VAL A 159 11.77 2.15 30.44
CA VAL A 159 12.68 1.12 30.96
C VAL A 159 12.43 0.82 32.45
N LYS A 160 12.00 1.82 33.25
CA LYS A 160 11.67 1.61 34.66
C LYS A 160 10.34 0.87 34.86
N ARG A 161 9.39 1.05 33.94
CA ARG A 161 8.08 0.36 33.96
C ARG A 161 8.20 -1.16 33.82
N ARG A 162 9.04 -1.63 32.89
CA ARG A 162 9.25 -3.08 32.66
C ARG A 162 9.93 -3.78 33.84
N ARG A 163 10.78 -3.08 34.59
CA ARG A 163 11.47 -3.68 35.74
C ARG A 163 10.51 -3.88 36.93
N ARG A 164 9.61 -2.93 37.15
CA ARG A 164 8.58 -3.01 38.21
C ARG A 164 7.55 -4.12 37.96
N GLU A 165 7.14 -4.33 36.71
CA GLU A 165 6.21 -5.40 36.33
C GLU A 165 6.85 -6.80 36.44
N GLN A 166 8.18 -6.93 36.32
CA GLN A 166 8.88 -8.19 36.51
C GLN A 166 9.07 -8.54 38.00
N ASP A 167 9.27 -7.54 38.86
CA ASP A 167 9.43 -7.76 40.29
C ASP A 167 8.07 -8.11 40.96
N GLU A 168 6.95 -7.52 40.51
CA GLU A 168 5.60 -7.84 41.03
C GLU A 168 5.07 -9.21 40.59
N ALA A 169 5.58 -9.76 39.48
CA ALA A 169 5.21 -11.11 39.02
C ALA A 169 5.91 -12.22 39.82
N ALA A 170 7.06 -11.91 40.45
CA ALA A 170 7.81 -12.87 41.27
C ALA A 170 7.17 -13.07 42.67
N GLU A 171 6.44 -12.08 43.20
CA GLU A 171 5.79 -12.18 44.53
C GLU A 171 4.40 -12.85 44.51
N ARG A 172 3.79 -13.10 43.35
CA ARG A 172 2.51 -13.82 43.24
C ARG A 172 2.66 -15.31 42.89
N GLY A 173 3.89 -15.81 42.82
CA GLY A 173 4.21 -17.18 42.41
C GLY A 173 4.53 -18.15 43.54
N ASP A 174 4.22 -17.83 44.80
CA ASP A 174 4.40 -18.74 45.94
C ASP A 174 3.19 -18.66 46.89
N SER A 175 2.16 -19.42 46.57
CA SER A 175 1.05 -19.81 47.47
C SER A 175 0.41 -21.10 46.97
#